data_AF-A0A947AG73-F1
#
_entry.id   AF-A0A947AG73-F1
#
_cell.length_a   1.000
_cell.length_b   1.000
_cell.length_c   1.000
_cell.angle_alpha   90.00
_cell.angle_beta   90.00
_cell.angle_gamma   90.00
#
_symmetry.space_group_name_H-M   'P 1'
#
loop_
_entity.id
_entity.type
_entity.pdbx_description
1 polymer ?
#
loop_
_entity_poly.entity_id
_entity_poly.type
_entity_poly.pdbx_seq_one_letter_code
_entity_poly.pdbx_strand_id
1 'polypeptide(L)'
;MKPSEVKFLLDKEVEARNNSSELSFEKPDPLLVASEYQDESIALICALFGYGNAGLIVQFLQSLDFSLLESSEEQIKKALSSHYYRFQKSEDVSALFIALKRLRSEESIENIFYDGYKKEENILDGLWSFIETLRSVYPRETRGYTFLVGSVPQKVPSAGTYKRYMMYLRWMVRKDALDMG
;
A
#
# COMPACT_ATOMS: atom_id res chain seq x y z
N MET A 1 -12.30 -29.52 18.02
CA MET A 1 -12.45 -28.15 18.53
C MET A 1 -13.69 -27.55 17.90
N LYS A 2 -14.58 -26.96 18.69
CA LYS A 2 -15.80 -26.31 18.17
C LYS A 2 -15.43 -24.96 17.54
N PRO A 3 -16.15 -24.48 16.51
CA PRO A 3 -15.88 -23.16 15.91
C PRO A 3 -15.86 -22.01 16.92
N SER A 4 -16.70 -22.09 17.96
CA SER A 4 -16.74 -21.11 19.07
C SER A 4 -15.45 -21.07 19.88
N GLU A 5 -14.80 -22.23 20.09
CA GLU A 5 -13.54 -22.32 20.81
C GLU A 5 -12.40 -21.74 19.99
N VAL A 6 -12.38 -22.02 18.68
CA VAL A 6 -11.40 -21.42 17.75
C VAL A 6 -11.52 -19.91 17.73
N LYS A 7 -12.75 -19.37 17.60
CA LYS A 7 -13.00 -17.93 17.61
C LYS A 7 -12.47 -17.29 18.89
N PHE A 8 -12.80 -17.85 20.05
CA PHE A 8 -12.34 -17.33 21.34
C PHE A 8 -10.81 -17.26 21.44
N LEU A 9 -10.11 -18.30 20.98
CA LEU A 9 -8.65 -18.32 20.98
C LEU A 9 -8.06 -17.28 20.02
N LEU A 10 -8.65 -17.12 18.83
CA LEU A 10 -8.21 -16.11 17.86
C LEU A 10 -8.44 -14.69 18.36
N ASP A 11 -9.61 -14.39 18.94
CA ASP A 11 -9.92 -13.08 19.49
C ASP A 11 -8.93 -12.71 20.60
N LYS A 12 -8.61 -13.66 21.49
CA LYS A 12 -7.61 -13.48 22.55
C LYS A 12 -6.22 -13.17 22.00
N GLU A 13 -5.80 -13.86 20.94
CA GLU A 13 -4.50 -13.60 20.29
C GLU A 13 -4.47 -12.25 19.57
N VAL A 14 -5.58 -11.84 18.96
CA VAL A 14 -5.72 -10.50 18.35
C VAL A 14 -5.57 -9.42 19.42
N GLU A 15 -6.30 -9.53 20.53
CA GLU A 15 -6.20 -8.58 21.65
C GLU A 15 -4.78 -8.54 22.24
N ALA A 16 -4.13 -9.70 22.41
CA ALA A 16 -2.77 -9.76 22.95
C ALA A 16 -1.74 -9.08 22.04
N ARG A 17 -1.92 -9.13 20.72
CA ARG A 17 -1.04 -8.52 19.72
C ARG A 17 -1.42 -7.08 19.37
N ASN A 18 -2.54 -6.59 19.89
CA ASN A 18 -3.00 -5.23 19.64
C ASN A 18 -2.27 -4.22 20.54
N ASN A 19 -0.97 -4.09 20.36
CA ASN A 19 -0.14 -3.17 21.12
C ASN A 19 1.12 -2.77 20.33
N SER A 20 1.67 -1.60 20.64
CA SER A 20 2.78 -0.99 19.89
C SER A 20 4.09 -1.81 19.87
N SER A 21 4.27 -2.80 20.77
CA SER A 21 5.48 -3.63 20.76
C SER A 21 5.54 -4.63 19.59
N GLU A 22 4.42 -4.84 18.89
CA GLU A 22 4.39 -5.67 17.68
C GLU A 22 4.99 -4.96 16.45
N LEU A 23 5.14 -3.63 16.47
CA LEU A 23 5.84 -2.88 15.43
C LEU A 23 7.27 -2.56 15.87
N SER A 24 8.23 -3.38 15.43
CA SER A 24 9.63 -3.19 15.79
C SER A 24 10.57 -3.70 14.70
N PHE A 25 11.85 -3.32 14.77
CA PHE A 25 12.88 -3.84 13.86
C PHE A 25 13.13 -5.35 14.03
N GLU A 26 12.80 -5.92 15.19
CA GLU A 26 12.87 -7.37 15.43
C GLU A 26 11.70 -8.11 14.77
N LYS A 27 10.58 -7.42 14.57
CA LYS A 27 9.38 -7.88 13.87
C LYS A 27 9.08 -6.94 12.69
N PRO A 28 9.96 -6.90 11.67
CA PRO A 28 9.84 -5.92 10.61
C PRO A 28 8.51 -6.08 9.87
N ASP A 29 7.79 -4.98 9.72
CA ASP A 29 6.54 -4.88 8.97
C ASP A 29 6.52 -3.51 8.25
N PRO A 30 6.03 -3.40 7.01
CA PRO A 30 5.96 -2.10 6.33
C PRO A 30 5.08 -1.07 7.06
N LEU A 31 4.12 -1.49 7.90
CA LEU A 31 3.33 -0.61 8.78
C LEU A 31 4.22 0.17 9.75
N LEU A 32 5.38 -0.38 10.13
CA LEU A 32 6.36 0.33 10.96
C LEU A 32 6.74 1.67 10.33
N VAL A 33 7.02 1.69 9.02
CA VAL A 33 7.38 2.92 8.31
C VAL A 33 6.14 3.77 8.04
N ALA A 34 5.02 3.16 7.64
CA ALA A 34 3.80 3.92 7.32
C ALA A 34 3.25 4.71 8.53
N SER A 35 3.27 4.10 9.72
CA SER A 35 2.71 4.68 10.95
C SER A 35 3.45 5.95 11.42
N GLU A 36 4.69 6.15 10.99
CA GLU A 36 5.47 7.37 11.29
C GLU A 36 4.89 8.62 10.61
N TYR A 37 4.15 8.47 9.50
CA TYR A 37 3.71 9.59 8.67
C TYR A 37 2.22 9.92 8.76
N GLN A 38 1.36 8.95 9.12
CA GLN A 38 -0.10 9.15 9.20
C GLN A 38 -0.69 9.74 7.90
N ASP A 39 -0.23 9.26 6.74
CA ASP A 39 -0.61 9.74 5.41
C ASP A 39 -1.03 8.57 4.50
N GLU A 40 -2.19 8.70 3.84
CA GLU A 40 -2.78 7.64 3.02
C GLU A 40 -1.91 7.22 1.82
N SER A 41 -1.19 8.16 1.20
CA SER A 41 -0.33 7.89 0.04
C SER A 41 0.94 7.18 0.47
N ILE A 42 1.54 7.61 1.59
CA ILE A 42 2.74 6.98 2.14
C ILE A 42 2.42 5.57 2.63
N ALA A 43 1.28 5.38 3.31
CA ALA A 43 0.80 4.07 3.71
C ALA A 43 0.58 3.15 2.51
N LEU A 44 0.03 3.68 1.40
CA LEU A 44 -0.12 2.91 0.17
C LEU A 44 1.24 2.52 -0.43
N ILE A 45 2.22 3.42 -0.49
CA ILE A 45 3.58 3.09 -0.95
C ILE A 45 4.16 1.94 -0.12
N CYS A 46 4.08 2.04 1.21
CA CYS A 46 4.56 1.03 2.13
C CYS A 46 3.89 -0.34 1.89
N ALA A 47 2.56 -0.35 1.72
CA ALA A 47 1.82 -1.56 1.45
C ALA A 47 2.16 -2.18 0.08
N LEU A 48 2.27 -1.36 -0.97
CA LEU A 48 2.60 -1.83 -2.31
C LEU A 48 3.99 -2.45 -2.39
N PHE A 49 4.96 -1.98 -1.61
CA PHE A 49 6.27 -2.64 -1.52
C PHE A 49 6.31 -3.84 -0.57
N GLY A 50 5.21 -4.15 0.13
CA GLY A 50 5.04 -5.26 1.07
C GLY A 50 5.07 -6.67 0.45
N TYR A 51 6.07 -7.00 -0.38
CA TYR A 51 6.29 -8.34 -0.94
C TYR A 51 7.76 -8.78 -0.88
N GLY A 52 8.04 -9.73 -0.01
CA GLY A 52 9.38 -10.30 0.12
C GLY A 52 9.82 -10.52 1.54
N ASN A 53 11.13 -10.40 1.73
CA ASN A 53 11.69 -10.42 3.07
C ASN A 53 11.34 -9.10 3.77
N ALA A 54 10.67 -9.19 4.92
CA ALA A 54 10.17 -8.03 5.64
C ALA A 54 11.28 -7.06 6.09
N GLY A 55 12.45 -7.57 6.50
CA GLY A 55 13.61 -6.72 6.82
C GLY A 55 14.09 -5.90 5.61
N LEU A 56 14.20 -6.52 4.43
CA LEU A 56 14.56 -5.80 3.20
C LEU A 56 13.48 -4.81 2.75
N ILE A 57 12.20 -5.09 3.03
CA ILE A 57 11.10 -4.16 2.74
C ILE A 57 11.26 -2.91 3.60
N VAL A 58 11.41 -3.06 4.92
CA VAL A 58 11.58 -1.94 5.85
C VAL A 58 12.82 -1.12 5.48
N GLN A 59 13.97 -1.78 5.24
CA GLN A 59 15.19 -1.10 4.81
C GLN A 59 15.02 -0.29 3.52
N PHE A 60 14.31 -0.84 2.53
CA PHE A 60 14.03 -0.12 1.30
C PHE A 60 13.12 1.08 1.55
N LEU A 61 12.03 0.91 2.30
CA LEU A 61 11.09 1.98 2.60
C LEU A 61 11.73 3.12 3.40
N GLN A 62 12.59 2.81 4.37
CA GLN A 62 13.36 3.81 5.13
C GLN A 62 14.38 4.57 4.27
N SER A 63 14.77 4.03 3.11
CA SER A 63 15.65 4.72 2.17
C SER A 63 14.93 5.72 1.26
N LEU A 64 13.60 5.73 1.27
CA LEU A 64 12.78 6.64 0.46
C LEU A 64 12.54 7.96 1.22
N ASP A 65 12.68 9.07 0.50
CA ASP A 65 12.26 10.38 0.99
C ASP A 65 10.80 10.64 0.57
N PHE A 66 9.87 10.54 1.52
CA PHE A 66 8.45 10.72 1.23
C PHE A 66 8.04 12.18 1.00
N SER A 67 8.88 13.16 1.37
CA SER A 67 8.63 14.58 1.06
C SER A 67 8.63 14.86 -0.45
N LEU A 68 9.17 13.93 -1.24
CA LEU A 68 9.14 13.96 -2.69
C LEU A 68 7.73 13.97 -3.29
N LEU A 69 6.70 13.52 -2.57
CA LEU A 69 5.30 13.64 -3.02
C LEU A 69 4.89 15.10 -3.28
N GLU A 70 5.52 16.04 -2.57
CA GLU A 70 5.27 17.48 -2.73
C GLU A 70 6.25 18.16 -3.72
N SER A 71 7.27 17.44 -4.19
CA SER A 71 8.32 17.96 -5.09
C SER A 71 7.94 17.93 -6.58
N SER A 72 8.72 18.56 -7.45
CA SER A 72 8.52 18.49 -8.92
C SER A 72 8.85 17.10 -9.46
N GLU A 73 8.30 16.74 -10.64
CA GLU A 73 8.59 15.43 -11.24
C GLU A 73 10.07 15.22 -11.58
N GLU A 74 10.77 16.29 -11.97
CA GLU A 74 12.21 16.28 -12.22
C GLU A 74 12.99 15.98 -10.94
N GLN A 75 12.59 16.59 -9.82
CA GLN A 75 13.18 16.34 -8.51
C GLN A 75 12.95 14.89 -8.07
N ILE A 76 11.72 14.37 -8.23
CA ILE A 76 11.37 12.98 -7.92
C ILE A 76 12.26 12.02 -8.71
N LYS A 77 12.33 12.17 -10.04
CA LYS A 77 13.15 11.31 -10.92
C LYS A 77 14.63 11.35 -10.56
N LYS A 78 15.14 12.53 -10.22
CA LYS A 78 16.55 12.71 -9.83
C LYS A 78 16.85 12.04 -8.49
N ALA A 79 16.03 12.30 -7.47
CA ALA A 79 16.22 11.78 -6.12
C ALA A 79 16.09 10.26 -6.05
N LEU A 80 15.19 9.67 -6.84
CA LEU A 80 14.94 8.23 -6.88
C LEU A 80 15.75 7.48 -7.94
N SER A 81 16.68 8.14 -8.61
CA SER A 81 17.44 7.59 -9.75
C SER A 81 18.26 6.33 -9.42
N SER A 82 18.65 6.16 -8.15
CA SER A 82 19.39 5.00 -7.64
C SER A 82 18.52 3.96 -6.94
N HIS A 83 17.23 4.21 -6.74
CA HIS A 83 16.36 3.32 -5.96
C HIS A 83 15.91 2.13 -6.79
N TYR A 84 16.28 0.93 -6.36
CA TYR A 84 15.90 -0.31 -6.98
C TYR A 84 15.35 -1.26 -5.91
N TYR A 85 14.21 -1.88 -6.19
CA TYR A 85 13.66 -2.89 -5.30
C TYR A 85 13.11 -4.07 -6.09
N ARG A 86 13.79 -5.22 -6.00
CA ARG A 86 13.39 -6.52 -6.58
C ARG A 86 13.07 -6.50 -8.08
N PHE A 87 11.87 -6.09 -8.48
CA PHE A 87 11.44 -6.02 -9.88
C PHE A 87 11.32 -4.58 -10.40
N GLN A 88 11.46 -3.59 -9.51
CA GLN A 88 11.18 -2.18 -9.74
C GLN A 88 12.51 -1.48 -9.95
N LYS A 89 12.70 -0.96 -11.16
CA LYS A 89 13.80 -0.05 -11.46
C LYS A 89 13.48 1.34 -10.91
N SER A 90 14.47 2.22 -10.88
CA SER A 90 14.31 3.60 -10.39
C SER A 90 13.22 4.37 -11.11
N GLU A 91 13.01 4.10 -12.41
CA GLU A 91 11.92 4.71 -13.16
C GLU A 91 10.54 4.20 -12.73
N ASP A 92 10.44 2.96 -12.24
CA ASP A 92 9.18 2.40 -11.73
C ASP A 92 8.86 2.94 -10.34
N VAL A 93 9.87 3.11 -9.48
CA VAL A 93 9.72 3.77 -8.17
C VAL A 93 9.31 5.24 -8.36
N SER A 94 10.01 5.95 -9.24
CA SER A 94 9.69 7.34 -9.60
C SER A 94 8.28 7.47 -10.17
N ALA A 95 7.86 6.54 -11.04
CA ALA A 95 6.52 6.53 -11.62
C ALA A 95 5.43 6.40 -10.54
N LEU A 96 5.65 5.60 -9.49
CA LEU A 96 4.70 5.50 -8.38
C LEU A 96 4.58 6.82 -7.62
N PHE A 97 5.70 7.45 -7.28
CA PHE A 97 5.69 8.74 -6.58
C PHE A 97 5.00 9.83 -7.40
N ILE A 98 5.27 9.91 -8.70
CA ILE A 98 4.61 10.88 -9.59
C ILE A 98 3.12 10.59 -9.71
N ALA A 99 2.73 9.32 -9.85
CA ALA A 99 1.32 8.94 -9.92
C ALA A 99 0.56 9.38 -8.67
N LEU A 100 1.11 9.10 -7.47
CA LEU A 100 0.49 9.49 -6.21
C LEU A 100 0.52 11.01 -5.97
N LYS A 101 1.59 11.70 -6.37
CA LYS A 101 1.62 13.17 -6.36
C LYS A 101 0.46 13.76 -7.13
N ARG A 102 0.27 13.33 -8.38
CA ARG A 102 -0.80 13.81 -9.25
C ARG A 102 -2.17 13.46 -8.67
N LEU A 103 -2.32 12.23 -8.17
CA LEU A 103 -3.56 11.77 -7.52
C LEU A 103 -3.95 12.67 -6.35
N ARG A 104 -3.01 12.96 -5.43
CA ARG A 104 -3.22 13.85 -4.27
C ARG A 104 -3.70 15.25 -4.65
N SER A 105 -3.35 15.72 -5.85
CA SER A 105 -3.79 17.05 -6.33
C SER A 105 -5.21 17.04 -6.90
N GLU A 106 -5.77 15.86 -7.17
CA GLU A 106 -7.11 15.70 -7.74
C GLU A 106 -8.13 15.27 -6.68
N GLU A 107 -7.85 14.21 -5.92
CA GLU A 107 -8.79 13.61 -4.96
C GLU A 107 -8.06 12.70 -3.94
N SER A 108 -8.68 12.43 -2.80
CA SER A 108 -8.17 11.46 -1.80
C SER A 108 -8.33 10.01 -2.26
N ILE A 109 -7.46 9.12 -1.77
CA ILE A 109 -7.56 7.69 -2.05
C ILE A 109 -8.88 7.13 -1.52
N GLU A 110 -9.31 7.58 -0.33
CA GLU A 110 -10.60 7.21 0.27
C GLU A 110 -11.77 7.51 -0.68
N ASN A 111 -11.88 8.74 -1.18
CA ASN A 111 -13.00 9.14 -2.04
C ASN A 111 -13.00 8.38 -3.38
N ILE A 112 -11.83 8.22 -4.02
CA ILE A 112 -11.71 7.45 -5.28
C ILE A 112 -12.17 6.01 -5.08
N PHE A 113 -11.75 5.39 -3.97
CA PHE A 113 -12.15 4.03 -3.62
C PHE A 113 -13.66 3.96 -3.33
N TYR A 114 -14.17 4.87 -2.50
CA TYR A 114 -15.57 4.90 -2.08
C TYR A 114 -16.52 5.10 -3.26
N ASP A 115 -16.14 5.92 -4.24
CA ASP A 115 -16.91 6.14 -5.46
C ASP A 115 -17.08 4.89 -6.32
N GLY A 116 -16.07 4.01 -6.35
CA GLY A 116 -16.18 2.69 -6.96
C GLY A 116 -17.03 1.74 -6.11
N TYR A 117 -16.75 1.69 -4.81
CA TYR A 117 -17.41 0.81 -3.85
C TYR A 117 -18.93 1.02 -3.80
N LYS A 118 -19.39 2.27 -3.69
CA LYS A 118 -20.80 2.61 -3.43
C LYS A 118 -21.76 2.27 -4.58
N LYS A 119 -21.24 1.92 -5.76
CA LYS A 119 -22.06 1.53 -6.92
C LYS A 119 -22.70 0.16 -6.70
N GLU A 120 -21.93 -0.79 -6.16
CA GLU A 120 -22.33 -2.19 -5.99
C GLU A 120 -22.14 -2.69 -4.55
N GLU A 121 -21.78 -1.79 -3.63
CA GLU A 121 -21.40 -2.08 -2.24
C GLU A 121 -20.32 -3.17 -2.10
N ASN A 122 -19.39 -3.19 -3.06
CA ASN A 122 -18.40 -4.25 -3.22
C ASN A 122 -16.97 -3.71 -3.18
N ILE A 123 -16.15 -4.30 -2.30
CA ILE A 123 -14.76 -3.89 -2.05
C ILE A 123 -13.90 -4.02 -3.32
N LEU A 124 -14.15 -5.03 -4.15
CA LEU A 124 -13.39 -5.24 -5.39
C LEU A 124 -13.69 -4.16 -6.42
N ASP A 125 -14.93 -3.69 -6.52
CA ASP A 125 -15.29 -2.60 -7.44
C ASP A 125 -14.65 -1.28 -7.01
N GLY A 126 -14.60 -0.99 -5.71
CA GLY A 126 -13.81 0.11 -5.17
C GLY A 126 -12.32 0.00 -5.51
N LEU A 127 -11.74 -1.20 -5.35
CA LEU A 127 -10.34 -1.44 -5.66
C LEU A 127 -10.04 -1.30 -7.16
N TRP A 128 -10.90 -1.82 -8.04
CA TRP A 128 -10.71 -1.72 -9.48
C TRP A 128 -10.79 -0.28 -9.95
N SER A 129 -11.80 0.47 -9.47
CA SER A 129 -11.93 1.91 -9.71
C SER A 129 -10.65 2.66 -9.31
N PHE A 130 -10.11 2.35 -8.13
CA PHE A 130 -8.85 2.94 -7.66
C PHE A 130 -7.66 2.58 -8.56
N ILE A 131 -7.46 1.30 -8.89
CA ILE A 131 -6.34 0.85 -9.72
C ILE A 131 -6.41 1.47 -11.13
N GLU A 132 -7.62 1.57 -11.71
CA GLU A 132 -7.82 2.24 -13.00
C GLU A 132 -7.43 3.71 -12.95
N THR A 133 -7.85 4.41 -11.89
CA THR A 133 -7.51 5.83 -11.68
C THR A 133 -6.00 6.02 -11.48
N LEU A 134 -5.37 5.21 -10.62
CA LEU A 134 -3.92 5.29 -10.40
C LEU A 134 -3.13 5.08 -11.70
N ARG A 135 -3.58 4.14 -12.55
CA ARG A 135 -2.93 3.85 -13.84
C ARG A 135 -3.22 4.91 -14.91
N SER A 136 -4.37 5.58 -14.87
CA SER A 136 -4.69 6.66 -15.82
C SER A 136 -3.87 7.92 -15.55
N VAL A 137 -3.60 8.21 -14.27
CA VAL A 137 -2.80 9.36 -13.83
C VAL A 137 -1.32 9.24 -14.25
N TYR A 138 -0.79 8.02 -14.36
CA TYR A 138 0.53 7.77 -14.94
C TYR A 138 0.55 6.50 -15.82
N PRO A 139 0.22 6.62 -17.12
CA PRO A 139 0.19 5.48 -18.03
C PRO A 139 1.59 4.93 -18.29
N ARG A 140 1.89 3.74 -17.73
CA ARG A 140 3.17 3.05 -17.90
C ARG A 140 2.97 1.53 -17.89
N GLU A 141 3.54 0.86 -18.90
CA GLU A 141 3.43 -0.58 -19.07
C GLU A 141 4.80 -1.27 -19.01
N THR A 142 5.43 -1.24 -17.83
CA THR A 142 6.61 -2.08 -17.56
C THR A 142 6.24 -3.24 -16.65
N ARG A 143 6.99 -4.34 -16.75
CA ARG A 143 6.78 -5.49 -15.85
C ARG A 143 6.90 -5.09 -14.37
N GLY A 144 7.86 -4.23 -14.03
CA GLY A 144 8.08 -3.75 -12.66
C GLY A 144 6.92 -2.89 -12.17
N TYR A 145 6.51 -1.89 -12.96
CA TYR A 145 5.42 -1.00 -12.59
C TYR A 145 4.08 -1.73 -12.51
N THR A 146 3.72 -2.51 -13.53
CA THR A 146 2.47 -3.30 -13.54
C THR A 146 2.44 -4.35 -12.42
N PHE A 147 3.58 -4.95 -12.06
CA PHE A 147 3.64 -5.80 -10.87
C PHE A 147 3.36 -4.98 -9.59
N LEU A 148 3.90 -3.77 -9.48
CA LEU A 148 3.78 -2.93 -8.29
C LEU A 148 2.34 -2.45 -8.07
N VAL A 149 1.78 -1.72 -9.03
CA VAL A 149 0.46 -1.09 -8.93
C VAL A 149 -0.69 -2.03 -9.28
N GLY A 150 -0.39 -3.14 -9.95
CA GLY A 150 -1.40 -4.12 -10.39
C GLY A 150 -2.13 -3.67 -11.66
N SER A 151 -3.08 -4.50 -12.07
CA SER A 151 -4.00 -4.25 -13.17
C SER A 151 -5.38 -4.77 -12.77
N VAL A 152 -6.43 -4.29 -13.41
CA VAL A 152 -7.77 -4.90 -13.23
C VAL A 152 -7.74 -6.32 -13.83
N PRO A 153 -8.13 -7.35 -13.06
CA PRO A 153 -8.02 -8.72 -13.52
C PRO A 153 -9.14 -9.04 -14.50
N GLN A 154 -8.84 -9.74 -15.59
CA GLN A 154 -9.89 -10.42 -16.38
C GLN A 154 -10.48 -11.63 -15.63
N LYS A 155 -9.72 -12.20 -14.68
CA LYS A 155 -10.15 -13.28 -13.77
C LYS A 155 -9.50 -13.10 -12.40
N VAL A 156 -10.29 -13.19 -11.32
CA VAL A 156 -9.88 -12.97 -9.92
C VAL A 156 -8.65 -13.77 -9.41
N PRO A 157 -8.30 -15.00 -9.85
CA PRO A 157 -7.36 -15.85 -9.09
C PRO A 157 -5.86 -15.48 -9.08
N SER A 158 -5.36 -14.48 -9.83
CA SER A 158 -3.93 -14.13 -9.87
C SER A 158 -3.61 -12.88 -9.05
N ALA A 159 -3.89 -12.91 -7.75
CA ALA A 159 -4.09 -11.70 -6.93
C ALA A 159 -2.96 -11.36 -5.94
N GLY A 160 -1.68 -11.59 -6.28
CA GLY A 160 -0.58 -11.22 -5.39
C GLY A 160 -0.55 -9.72 -5.04
N THR A 161 -0.92 -8.86 -6.00
CA THR A 161 -1.01 -7.41 -5.80
C THR A 161 -2.22 -7.00 -4.96
N TYR A 162 -3.37 -7.67 -5.11
CA TYR A 162 -4.55 -7.30 -4.32
C TYR A 162 -4.38 -7.62 -2.85
N LYS A 163 -3.58 -8.61 -2.47
CA LYS A 163 -3.23 -8.83 -1.05
C LYS A 163 -2.58 -7.59 -0.41
N ARG A 164 -1.76 -6.85 -1.17
CA ARG A 164 -1.10 -5.63 -0.71
C ARG A 164 -2.08 -4.48 -0.55
N TYR A 165 -3.01 -4.32 -1.49
CA TYR A 165 -4.10 -3.36 -1.36
C TYR A 165 -5.04 -3.69 -0.19
N MET A 166 -5.40 -4.96 0.00
CA MET A 166 -6.25 -5.36 1.14
C MET A 166 -5.54 -5.12 2.48
N MET A 167 -4.22 -5.30 2.52
CA MET A 167 -3.42 -4.93 3.70
C MET A 167 -3.46 -3.43 3.95
N TYR A 168 -3.29 -2.60 2.92
CA TYR A 168 -3.46 -1.14 3.01
C TYR A 168 -4.85 -0.75 3.52
N LEU A 169 -5.93 -1.24 2.89
CA LEU A 169 -7.31 -0.91 3.29
C LEU A 169 -7.57 -1.28 4.75
N ARG A 170 -6.99 -2.38 5.21
CA ARG A 170 -7.10 -2.82 6.61
C ARG A 170 -6.44 -1.82 7.56
N TRP A 171 -5.28 -1.27 7.20
CA TRP A 171 -4.60 -0.24 7.99
C TRP A 171 -5.39 1.07 8.05
N MET A 172 -6.17 1.40 7.02
CA MET A 172 -6.90 2.67 6.95
C MET A 172 -8.29 2.65 7.62
N VAL A 173 -8.80 1.48 8.04
CA VAL A 173 -10.19 1.30 8.49
C VAL A 173 -10.30 0.69 9.90
N ARG A 174 -9.22 0.09 10.42
CA ARG A 174 -9.22 -0.50 11.75
C ARG A 174 -8.83 0.50 12.84
N LYS A 175 -9.75 0.61 13.81
CA LYS A 175 -9.56 1.33 15.07
C LYS A 175 -8.91 0.42 16.11
N ASP A 176 -7.61 0.23 16.00
CA ASP A 176 -6.82 -0.53 16.96
C ASP A 176 -5.53 0.22 17.37
N ALA A 177 -4.61 -0.43 18.09
CA ALA A 177 -3.42 0.21 18.64
C ALA A 177 -2.27 0.36 17.61
N LEU A 178 -2.42 -0.21 16.41
CA LEU A 178 -1.37 -0.30 15.39
C LEU A 178 -1.78 0.36 14.08
N ASP A 179 -3.00 0.07 13.62
CA ASP A 179 -3.53 0.54 12.35
C ASP A 179 -3.85 2.07 12.41
N MET A 180 -3.96 2.70 11.24
CA MET A 180 -3.89 4.15 11.05
C MET A 180 -5.25 4.87 10.94
N GLY A 181 -6.38 4.17 11.10
CA GLY A 181 -7.72 4.79 10.97
C GLY A 181 -8.86 3.94 11.50
#